data_AF-A0A959B4Y9-F1
#
_entry.id   AF-A0A959B4Y9-F1
#
_cell.length_a   1.000
_cell.length_b   1.000
_cell.length_c   1.000
_cell.angle_alpha   90.00
_cell.angle_beta   90.00
_cell.angle_gamma   90.00
#
_symmetry.space_group_name_H-M   'P 1'
#
loop_
_entity.id
_entity.type
_entity.pdbx_description
1 polymer ?
#
loop_
_entity_poly.entity_id
_entity_poly.type
_entity_poly.pdbx_seq_one_letter_code
_entity_poly.pdbx_strand_id
1 'polypeptide(L)'
;MSQRQFLIQLGLLSLSVAILIFFLNRLPQLQPSSLLSWASLAAFIAMSVIMFFAGSRAARSDNKNDFTNAVLGFTVGKMFLAILVIFGYSQLAQPADKLFIIPFFSIYLIYTIFETYFMMKLGRMKS
;
A
#
# COMPACT_ATOMS: atom_id res chain seq x y z
N MET A 1 -14.73 5.95 -12.55
CA MET A 1 -13.71 4.89 -12.67
C MET A 1 -14.39 3.57 -12.40
N SER A 2 -14.25 2.57 -13.27
CA SER A 2 -14.88 1.27 -13.05
C SER A 2 -14.02 0.39 -12.13
N GLN A 3 -14.67 -0.49 -11.36
CA GLN A 3 -13.98 -1.43 -10.48
C GLN A 3 -12.96 -2.28 -11.26
N ARG A 4 -13.30 -2.65 -12.51
CA ARG A 4 -12.41 -3.40 -13.41
C ARG A 4 -11.12 -2.63 -13.73
N GLN A 5 -11.20 -1.34 -14.01
CA GLN A 5 -10.02 -0.52 -14.29
C GLN A 5 -9.08 -0.44 -13.08
N PHE A 6 -9.64 -0.27 -11.87
CA PHE A 6 -8.87 -0.29 -10.64
C PHE A 6 -8.15 -1.63 -10.43
N LEU A 7 -8.87 -2.76 -10.54
CA LEU A 7 -8.28 -4.09 -10.33
C LEU A 7 -7.18 -4.42 -11.35
N ILE A 8 -7.34 -4.01 -12.61
CA ILE A 8 -6.30 -4.20 -13.64
C ILE A 8 -5.05 -3.38 -13.31
N GLN A 9 -5.20 -2.10 -12.95
CA GLN A 9 -4.05 -1.26 -12.62
C GLN A 9 -3.36 -1.70 -11.33
N LEU A 10 -4.14 -2.12 -10.32
CA LEU A 10 -3.61 -2.72 -9.10
C LEU A 10 -2.82 -3.98 -9.44
N GLY A 11 -3.40 -4.91 -10.22
CA GLY A 11 -2.72 -6.14 -10.62
C GLY A 11 -1.42 -5.90 -11.38
N LEU A 12 -1.41 -4.96 -12.33
CA LEU A 12 -0.20 -4.57 -13.07
C LEU A 12 0.87 -3.96 -12.16
N LEU A 13 0.48 -3.07 -11.25
CA LEU A 13 1.40 -2.47 -10.28
C LEU A 13 1.95 -3.56 -9.34
N SER A 14 1.09 -4.40 -8.78
CA SER A 14 1.47 -5.49 -7.89
C SER A 14 2.41 -6.48 -8.56
N LEU A 15 2.15 -6.83 -9.82
CA LEU A 15 3.04 -7.68 -10.60
C LEU A 15 4.40 -7.01 -10.81
N SER A 16 4.43 -5.72 -11.18
CA SER A 16 5.66 -4.96 -11.37
C SER A 16 6.49 -4.88 -10.09
N VAL A 17 5.85 -4.64 -8.95
CA VAL A 17 6.50 -4.62 -7.64
C VAL A 17 6.94 -6.01 -7.21
N ALA A 18 6.17 -7.07 -7.49
CA ALA A 18 6.56 -8.45 -7.20
C ALA A 18 7.81 -8.86 -7.99
N ILE A 19 7.90 -8.47 -9.26
CA ILE A 19 9.10 -8.67 -10.10
C ILE A 19 10.29 -7.93 -9.48
N LEU A 20 10.12 -6.66 -9.09
CA LEU A 20 11.17 -5.89 -8.43
C LEU A 20 11.65 -6.55 -7.14
N ILE A 21 10.73 -6.99 -6.27
CA ILE A 21 11.04 -7.70 -5.02
C ILE A 21 11.80 -9.01 -5.33
N PHE A 22 11.39 -9.75 -6.35
CA PHE A 22 12.08 -10.98 -6.77
C PHE A 22 13.55 -10.72 -7.14
N PHE A 23 13.83 -9.64 -7.89
CA PHE A 23 15.20 -9.25 -8.22
C PHE A 23 15.97 -8.75 -6.99
N LEU A 24 15.37 -7.90 -6.15
CA LEU A 24 16.02 -7.37 -4.94
C LEU A 24 16.38 -8.47 -3.93
N ASN A 25 15.56 -9.51 -3.82
CA ASN A 25 15.83 -10.65 -2.95
C ASN A 25 17.00 -11.53 -3.42
N ARG A 26 17.54 -11.32 -4.63
CA ARG A 26 18.79 -11.96 -5.07
C ARG A 26 20.03 -11.30 -4.46
N LEU A 27 19.91 -10.10 -3.90
CA LEU A 27 21.00 -9.43 -3.21
C LEU A 27 21.18 -10.00 -1.79
N PRO A 28 22.39 -10.41 -1.38
CA PRO A 28 22.64 -11.02 -0.08
C PRO A 28 22.20 -10.16 1.11
N GLN A 29 22.26 -8.84 0.96
CA GLN A 29 21.92 -7.86 1.98
C GLN A 29 20.41 -7.75 2.25
N LEU A 30 19.57 -8.10 1.26
CA LEU A 30 18.11 -7.96 1.33
C LEU A 30 17.38 -9.30 1.46
N GLN A 31 18.06 -10.40 1.15
CA GLN A 31 17.52 -11.76 1.25
C GLN A 31 16.91 -12.09 2.64
N PRO A 32 17.52 -11.68 3.79
CA PRO A 32 16.92 -11.90 5.11
C PRO A 32 15.56 -11.20 5.28
N SER A 33 15.38 -10.06 4.60
CA SER A 33 14.14 -9.26 4.62
C SER A 33 13.13 -9.63 3.53
N SER A 34 13.32 -10.77 2.87
CA SER A 34 12.42 -11.23 1.80
C SER A 34 10.99 -11.43 2.30
N LEU A 35 10.83 -12.07 3.46
CA LEU A 35 9.52 -12.28 4.08
C LEU A 35 8.81 -10.95 4.34
N LEU A 36 9.54 -9.96 4.88
CA LEU A 36 9.01 -8.62 5.13
C LEU A 36 8.52 -7.96 3.83
N SER A 37 9.31 -8.05 2.76
CA SER A 37 8.99 -7.44 1.47
C SER A 37 7.72 -8.04 0.87
N TRP A 38 7.59 -9.37 0.88
CA TRP A 38 6.39 -10.07 0.40
C TRP A 38 5.16 -9.82 1.28
N ALA A 39 5.34 -9.83 2.60
CA ALA A 39 4.26 -9.53 3.55
C ALA A 39 3.76 -8.08 3.37
N SER A 40 4.67 -7.14 3.15
CA SER A 40 4.33 -5.73 2.90
C SER A 40 3.57 -5.59 1.59
N LEU A 41 4.03 -6.25 0.52
CA LEU A 41 3.31 -6.25 -0.75
C LEU A 41 1.87 -6.73 -0.56
N ALA A 42 1.67 -7.87 0.10
CA ALA A 42 0.33 -8.41 0.36
C ALA A 42 -0.53 -7.45 1.21
N ALA A 43 0.06 -6.85 2.25
CA ALA A 43 -0.62 -5.90 3.13
C ALA A 43 -1.07 -4.64 2.38
N PHE A 44 -0.21 -4.04 1.55
CA PHE A 44 -0.56 -2.85 0.76
C PHE A 44 -1.57 -3.15 -0.35
N ILE A 45 -1.52 -4.32 -0.97
CA ILE A 45 -2.57 -4.76 -1.91
C ILE A 45 -3.93 -4.81 -1.20
N ALA A 46 -3.99 -5.49 -0.06
CA ALA A 46 -5.22 -5.59 0.72
C ALA A 46 -5.73 -4.21 1.15
N MET A 47 -4.84 -3.35 1.64
CA MET A 47 -5.17 -1.97 2.04
C MET A 47 -5.73 -1.16 0.86
N SER A 48 -5.09 -1.23 -0.32
CA SER A 48 -5.54 -0.55 -1.53
C SER A 48 -6.93 -1.03 -1.98
N VAL A 49 -7.22 -2.32 -1.88
CA VAL A 49 -8.55 -2.87 -2.18
C VAL A 49 -9.60 -2.31 -1.22
N ILE A 50 -9.33 -2.34 0.09
CA ILE A 50 -10.22 -1.79 1.12
C ILE A 50 -10.45 -0.30 0.87
N MET A 51 -9.37 0.44 0.59
CA MET A 51 -9.40 1.87 0.27
C MET A 51 -10.32 2.16 -0.92
N PHE A 52 -10.17 1.42 -2.01
CA PHE A 52 -10.96 1.67 -3.20
C PHE A 52 -12.46 1.44 -2.97
N PHE A 53 -12.84 0.36 -2.28
CA PHE A 53 -14.25 0.08 -1.99
C PHE A 53 -14.84 1.07 -0.99
N ALA A 54 -14.13 1.36 0.11
CA ALA A 54 -14.55 2.33 1.11
C ALA A 54 -14.65 3.74 0.51
N GLY A 55 -13.65 4.17 -0.26
CA GLY A 55 -13.66 5.46 -0.95
C GLY A 55 -14.72 5.55 -2.05
N SER A 56 -14.99 4.47 -2.78
CA SER A 56 -16.09 4.42 -3.76
C SER A 56 -17.46 4.54 -3.11
N ARG A 57 -17.65 3.90 -1.94
CA ARG A 57 -18.88 4.03 -1.14
C ARG A 57 -19.01 5.44 -0.59
N ALA A 58 -17.95 5.98 0.00
CA ALA A 58 -17.93 7.32 0.58
C ALA A 58 -18.14 8.43 -0.47
N ALA A 59 -17.61 8.27 -1.69
CA ALA A 59 -17.82 9.21 -2.80
C ALA A 59 -19.28 9.31 -3.24
N ARG A 60 -20.08 8.25 -3.04
CA ARG A 60 -21.52 8.21 -3.35
C ARG A 60 -22.41 8.60 -2.17
N SER A 61 -21.84 8.79 -0.97
CA SER A 61 -22.60 9.24 0.20
C SER A 61 -23.11 10.67 -0.02
N ASP A 62 -24.29 11.00 0.47
CA ASP A 62 -24.80 12.37 0.43
C ASP A 62 -23.93 13.32 1.26
N ASN A 63 -23.30 12.81 2.33
CA ASN A 63 -22.41 13.57 3.17
C ASN A 63 -21.06 13.81 2.48
N LYS A 64 -20.70 15.09 2.27
CA LYS A 64 -19.44 15.50 1.66
C LYS A 64 -18.23 15.16 2.55
N ASN A 65 -18.42 15.00 3.86
CA ASN A 65 -17.34 14.71 4.79
C ASN A 65 -16.91 13.24 4.78
N ASP A 66 -17.78 12.32 4.36
CA ASP A 66 -17.49 10.88 4.39
C ASP A 66 -16.30 10.52 3.51
N PHE A 67 -16.18 11.15 2.34
CA PHE A 67 -15.05 10.93 1.45
C PHE A 67 -13.73 11.42 2.07
N THR A 68 -13.73 12.62 2.62
CA THR A 68 -12.56 13.19 3.32
C THR A 68 -12.18 12.34 4.53
N ASN A 69 -13.16 11.89 5.33
CA ASN A 69 -12.93 11.03 6.48
C ASN A 69 -12.35 9.67 6.07
N ALA A 70 -12.82 9.08 4.96
CA ALA A 70 -12.24 7.86 4.42
C ALA A 70 -10.77 8.09 4.03
N VAL A 71 -10.47 9.15 3.27
CA VAL A 71 -9.08 9.48 2.86
C VAL A 71 -8.17 9.67 4.08
N LEU A 72 -8.61 10.42 5.08
CA LEU A 72 -7.86 10.62 6.33
C LEU A 72 -7.66 9.30 7.09
N GLY A 73 -8.72 8.50 7.21
CA GLY A 73 -8.67 7.19 7.86
C GLY A 73 -7.66 6.24 7.20
N PHE A 74 -7.63 6.18 5.87
CA PHE A 74 -6.63 5.37 5.15
C PHE A 74 -5.22 5.91 5.31
N THR A 75 -5.05 7.24 5.28
CA THR A 75 -3.74 7.88 5.45
C THR A 75 -3.16 7.61 6.84
N VAL A 76 -3.98 7.71 7.88
CA VAL A 76 -3.56 7.40 9.25
C VAL A 76 -3.35 5.90 9.41
N GLY A 77 -4.30 5.08 8.95
CA GLY A 77 -4.25 3.62 9.06
C GLY A 77 -3.00 3.02 8.43
N LYS A 78 -2.58 3.50 7.25
CA LYS A 78 -1.34 3.01 6.62
C LYS A 78 -0.08 3.40 7.40
N MET A 79 -0.06 4.58 8.04
CA MET A 79 1.08 5.00 8.86
C MET A 79 1.21 4.10 10.09
N PHE A 80 0.09 3.79 10.75
CA PHE A 80 0.06 2.80 11.84
C PHE A 80 0.48 1.41 11.36
N LEU A 81 -0.03 0.95 10.23
CA LEU A 81 0.36 -0.33 9.64
C LEU A 81 1.87 -0.39 9.36
N ALA A 82 2.45 0.69 8.83
CA ALA A 82 3.87 0.77 8.59
C ALA A 82 4.71 0.70 9.88
N ILE A 83 4.29 1.40 10.92
CA ILE A 83 4.94 1.34 12.24
C ILE A 83 4.86 -0.08 12.79
N LEU A 84 3.69 -0.72 12.76
CA LEU A 84 3.48 -2.08 13.26
C LEU A 84 4.35 -3.11 12.52
N VAL A 85 4.42 -3.01 11.20
CA VAL A 85 5.20 -3.94 10.36
C VAL A 85 6.70 -3.75 10.62
N ILE A 86 7.20 -2.52 10.64
CA ILE A 86 8.62 -2.24 10.90
C ILE A 86 9.01 -2.67 12.32
N PHE A 87 8.22 -2.28 13.32
CA PHE A 87 8.50 -2.59 14.73
C PHE A 87 8.41 -4.10 14.99
N GLY A 88 7.36 -4.74 14.48
CA GLY A 88 7.18 -6.19 14.59
C GLY A 88 8.34 -6.96 13.96
N TYR A 89 8.76 -6.57 12.76
CA TYR A 89 9.93 -7.19 12.12
C TYR A 89 11.23 -6.93 12.87
N SER A 90 11.45 -5.71 13.35
CA SER A 90 12.67 -5.36 14.11
C SER A 90 12.82 -6.17 15.40
N GLN A 91 11.71 -6.49 16.09
CA GLN A 91 11.73 -7.28 17.31
C GLN A 91 11.90 -8.78 17.03
N LEU A 92 11.23 -9.31 15.99
CA LEU A 92 11.23 -10.74 15.68
C LEU A 92 12.49 -11.20 14.95
N ALA A 93 12.97 -10.41 13.99
CA ALA A 93 14.04 -10.83 13.08
C ALA A 93 15.43 -10.31 13.50
N GLN A 94 15.50 -9.36 14.44
CA GLN A 94 16.73 -8.69 14.90
C GLN A 94 17.74 -8.47 13.77
N PRO A 95 17.35 -7.76 12.69
CA PRO A 95 18.18 -7.66 11.50
C PRO A 95 19.50 -6.98 11.84
N ALA A 96 20.62 -7.59 11.43
CA ALA A 96 21.96 -7.05 11.65
C ALA A 96 22.14 -5.66 11.01
N ASP A 97 21.49 -5.45 9.86
CA ASP A 97 21.53 -4.20 9.10
C ASP A 97 20.13 -3.60 8.92
N LYS A 98 20.05 -2.26 8.94
CA LYS A 98 18.79 -1.51 8.75
C LYS A 98 18.34 -1.42 7.29
N LEU A 99 19.02 -2.12 6.37
CA LEU A 99 18.76 -2.08 4.93
C LEU A 99 17.39 -2.66 4.54
N PHE A 100 16.79 -3.50 5.40
CA PHE A 100 15.43 -4.04 5.22
C PHE A 100 14.35 -2.96 5.08
N ILE A 101 14.63 -1.75 5.56
CA ILE A 101 13.68 -0.63 5.53
C ILE A 101 13.52 -0.07 4.11
N ILE A 102 14.53 -0.19 3.25
CA ILE A 102 14.55 0.34 1.89
C ILE A 102 13.48 -0.32 1.01
N PRO A 103 13.42 -1.66 0.86
CA PRO A 103 12.36 -2.29 0.07
C PRO A 103 10.98 -2.03 0.68
N PHE A 104 10.87 -2.02 2.01
CA PHE A 104 9.62 -1.68 2.70
C PHE A 104 9.10 -0.28 2.32
N PHE A 105 9.92 0.75 2.50
CA PHE A 105 9.54 2.12 2.17
C PHE A 105 9.27 2.33 0.68
N SER A 106 10.00 1.61 -0.18
CA SER A 106 9.78 1.65 -1.62
C SER A 106 8.38 1.13 -1.98
N ILE A 107 7.97 0.00 -1.41
CA ILE A 107 6.61 -0.54 -1.57
C ILE A 107 5.58 0.46 -1.02
N TYR A 108 5.77 0.94 0.21
CA TYR A 108 4.89 1.93 0.84
C TYR A 108 4.69 3.16 -0.05
N LEU A 109 5.77 3.72 -0.62
CA LEU A 109 5.70 4.92 -1.44
C LEU A 109 4.99 4.66 -2.77
N ILE A 110 5.32 3.56 -3.45
CA ILE A 110 4.69 3.17 -4.72
C ILE A 110 3.18 3.01 -4.54
N TYR A 111 2.76 2.27 -3.51
CA TYR A 111 1.34 2.08 -3.22
C TYR A 111 0.69 3.38 -2.74
N THR A 112 1.39 4.21 -1.97
CA THR A 112 0.87 5.54 -1.58
C THR A 112 0.56 6.40 -2.79
N ILE A 113 1.47 6.49 -3.76
CA ILE A 113 1.26 7.29 -4.97
C ILE A 113 0.05 6.76 -5.75
N PHE A 114 -0.03 5.44 -5.91
CA PHE A 114 -1.15 4.78 -6.57
C PHE A 114 -2.49 5.06 -5.87
N GLU A 115 -2.52 4.90 -4.55
CA GLU A 115 -3.70 5.13 -3.71
C GLU A 115 -4.17 6.58 -3.79
N THR A 116 -3.25 7.54 -3.66
CA THR A 116 -3.55 8.96 -3.77
C THR A 116 -4.09 9.30 -5.17
N TYR A 117 -3.50 8.76 -6.23
CA TYR A 117 -4.00 8.94 -7.60
C TYR A 117 -5.46 8.48 -7.74
N PHE A 118 -5.79 7.30 -7.21
CA PHE A 118 -7.14 6.76 -7.27
C PHE A 118 -8.15 7.53 -6.41
N MET A 119 -7.77 7.94 -5.21
CA MET A 119 -8.61 8.78 -4.36
C MET A 119 -8.90 10.13 -5.03
N MET A 120 -7.91 10.82 -5.58
CA MET A 120 -8.14 12.08 -6.29
C MET A 120 -9.12 11.90 -7.46
N LYS A 121 -9.02 10.79 -8.18
CA LYS A 121 -9.92 10.48 -9.30
C LYS A 121 -11.34 10.15 -8.85
N LEU A 122 -11.49 9.44 -7.72
CA LEU A 122 -12.79 9.12 -7.12
C LEU A 122 -13.49 10.39 -6.58
N GLY A 123 -12.76 11.28 -5.91
CA GLY A 123 -13.31 12.53 -5.39
C GLY A 123 -13.81 13.48 -6.48
N ARG A 124 -13.15 13.50 -7.64
CA ARG A 124 -13.56 14.33 -8.80
C ARG A 124 -14.82 13.86 -9.51
N MET A 125 -15.27 12.61 -9.32
CA MET A 125 -16.51 12.12 -9.93
C MET A 125 -17.78 12.69 -9.30
N LYS A 126 -17.66 13.35 -8.14
CA LYS A 126 -18.78 14.00 -7.45
C LYS A 126 -18.92 15.49 -7.82
N SER A 127 -18.09 15.99 -8.75
CA SER A 127 -18.12 17.37 -9.22
C SER A 127 -18.89 17.53 -10.53
#